data_AF-A0A950WBT1-F1
#
_entry.id   AF-A0A950WBT1-F1
#
_cell.length_a   1.000
_cell.length_b   1.000
_cell.length_c   1.000
_cell.angle_alpha   90.00
_cell.angle_beta   90.00
_cell.angle_gamma   90.00
#
_symmetry.space_group_name_H-M   'P 1'
#
loop_
_entity.id
_entity.type
_entity.pdbx_description
1 polymer ?
#
loop_
_entity_poly.entity_id
_entity_poly.type
_entity_poly.pdbx_seq_one_letter_code
_entity_poly.pdbx_strand_id
1 'polypeptide(L)'
;DKKLQELSNELEELQELMAAAQQQSLLMILQGMDTSGKDGTIRHVLARVNPQGCYVHSFKEPTQEELAHDFLWRIHKATPGKGVMGIFNRSHYEDVLVVRVHNLVPHSVWSHRYQEINHFEKLLTDNGTILLKFFLHISRDEQERRLLAREQDKDKAWKITAADWNERKYWDDYQQAYEDALSKCSTDEAPWYIVPANHKWFRNLAIAQMLVDTMHKHKSAWKEQLEARGQKEMETLKAMKQTEK
;
A
#
# COMPACT_ATOMS: atom_id res chain seq x y z
N ASP A 1 -17.35 10.39 -9.91
CA ASP A 1 -16.40 11.41 -10.41
C ASP A 1 -15.78 10.87 -11.67
N LYS A 2 -15.88 11.59 -12.79
CA LYS A 2 -15.51 11.10 -14.12
C LYS A 2 -14.02 10.79 -14.21
N LYS A 3 -13.17 11.66 -13.65
CA LYS A 3 -11.72 11.49 -13.71
C LYS A 3 -11.22 10.27 -12.93
N LEU A 4 -11.81 10.02 -11.76
CA LEU A 4 -11.48 8.81 -10.98
C LEU A 4 -11.87 7.54 -11.74
N GLN A 5 -12.99 7.53 -12.46
CA GLN A 5 -13.39 6.39 -13.28
C GLN A 5 -12.43 6.14 -14.44
N GLU A 6 -11.98 7.20 -15.12
CA GLU A 6 -10.95 7.10 -16.17
C GLU A 6 -9.66 6.49 -15.62
N LEU A 7 -9.17 6.98 -14.48
CA LEU A 7 -7.98 6.44 -13.82
C LEU A 7 -8.17 4.99 -13.34
N SER A 8 -9.36 4.62 -12.87
CA SER A 8 -9.64 3.23 -12.48
C SER A 8 -9.62 2.28 -13.66
N ASN A 9 -10.10 2.69 -14.84
CA ASN A 9 -10.01 1.87 -16.06
C ASN A 9 -8.55 1.73 -16.51
N GLU A 10 -7.79 2.82 -16.44
CA GLU A 10 -6.38 2.80 -16.82
C GLU A 10 -5.53 1.96 -15.86
N LEU A 11 -5.85 2.01 -14.56
CA LEU A 11 -5.23 1.16 -13.54
C LEU A 11 -5.53 -0.33 -13.78
N GLU A 12 -6.75 -0.67 -14.21
CA GLU A 12 -7.14 -2.02 -14.61
C GLU A 12 -6.26 -2.52 -15.77
N GLU A 13 -6.15 -1.75 -16.86
CA GLU A 13 -5.28 -2.10 -18.01
C GLU A 13 -3.81 -2.26 -17.62
N LEU A 14 -3.28 -1.34 -16.79
CA LEU A 14 -1.90 -1.37 -16.34
C LEU A 14 -1.63 -2.57 -15.44
N GLN A 15 -2.57 -2.93 -14.57
CA GLN A 15 -2.46 -4.09 -13.70
C GLN A 15 -2.48 -5.39 -14.53
N GLU A 16 -3.35 -5.50 -15.53
CA GLU A 16 -3.37 -6.66 -16.44
C GLU A 16 -2.05 -6.82 -17.20
N LEU A 17 -1.48 -5.71 -17.71
CA LEU A 17 -0.17 -5.73 -18.37
C LEU A 17 0.94 -6.18 -17.42
N MET A 18 1.00 -5.63 -16.20
CA MET A 18 1.97 -6.04 -15.19
C MET A 18 1.84 -7.54 -14.85
N ALA A 19 0.60 -8.01 -14.68
CA ALA A 19 0.29 -9.41 -14.38
C ALA A 19 0.68 -10.34 -15.53
N ALA A 20 0.48 -9.94 -16.77
CA ALA A 20 0.89 -10.73 -17.93
C ALA A 20 2.42 -10.77 -18.09
N ALA A 21 3.09 -9.64 -17.84
CA ALA A 21 4.53 -9.49 -18.03
C ALA A 21 5.36 -10.22 -16.96
N GLN A 22 4.85 -10.35 -15.73
CA GLN A 22 5.52 -11.07 -14.63
C GLN A 22 6.95 -10.58 -14.35
N GLN A 23 7.23 -9.28 -14.56
CA GLN A 23 8.56 -8.68 -14.35
C GLN A 23 8.67 -7.98 -13.00
N GLN A 24 7.73 -7.10 -12.68
CA GLN A 24 7.63 -6.38 -11.41
C GLN A 24 6.43 -6.85 -10.60
N SER A 25 6.48 -6.61 -9.29
CA SER A 25 5.30 -6.55 -8.42
C SER A 25 5.03 -5.10 -8.03
N LEU A 26 3.83 -4.79 -7.50
CA LEU A 26 3.54 -3.48 -6.92
C LEU A 26 3.11 -3.64 -5.48
N LEU A 27 3.74 -2.90 -4.56
CA LEU A 27 3.34 -2.82 -3.17
C LEU A 27 2.87 -1.41 -2.83
N MET A 28 1.59 -1.29 -2.50
CA MET A 28 0.98 -0.05 -2.02
C MET A 28 0.81 -0.11 -0.50
N ILE A 29 1.44 0.82 0.22
CA ILE A 29 1.30 0.95 1.67
C ILE A 29 0.37 2.11 2.00
N LEU A 30 -0.65 1.85 2.80
CA LEU A 30 -1.55 2.86 3.35
C LEU A 30 -1.34 3.01 4.85
N GLN A 31 -0.90 4.19 5.25
CA GLN A 31 -0.83 4.61 6.64
C GLN A 31 -1.62 5.89 6.89
N GLY A 32 -1.93 6.15 8.15
CA GLY A 32 -2.67 7.34 8.58
C GLY A 32 -3.50 7.06 9.81
N MET A 33 -3.83 8.13 10.53
CA MET A 33 -4.65 8.09 11.75
C MET A 33 -5.96 7.35 11.54
N ASP A 34 -6.57 6.88 12.63
CA ASP A 34 -7.91 6.32 12.54
C ASP A 34 -8.90 7.31 11.94
N THR A 35 -9.84 6.79 11.17
CA THR A 35 -10.78 7.54 10.31
C THR A 35 -10.18 8.28 9.11
N SER A 36 -8.86 8.26 8.87
CA SER A 36 -8.22 8.84 7.66
C SER A 36 -8.77 8.27 6.34
N GLY A 37 -9.28 7.04 6.40
CA GLY A 37 -10.06 6.40 5.35
C GLY A 37 -9.24 5.54 4.40
N LYS A 38 -8.28 4.80 4.96
CA LYS A 38 -7.54 3.71 4.31
C LYS A 38 -8.49 2.75 3.58
N ASP A 39 -9.44 2.15 4.30
CA ASP A 39 -10.43 1.22 3.71
C ASP A 39 -11.24 1.83 2.56
N GLY A 40 -11.63 3.10 2.69
CA GLY A 40 -12.35 3.81 1.64
C GLY A 40 -11.49 4.04 0.40
N THR A 41 -10.20 4.29 0.59
CA THR A 41 -9.24 4.42 -0.52
C THR A 41 -9.16 3.10 -1.28
N ILE A 42 -8.92 1.99 -0.57
CA ILE A 42 -8.85 0.65 -1.16
C ILE A 42 -10.11 0.36 -1.97
N ARG A 43 -11.29 0.54 -1.35
CA ARG A 43 -12.58 0.26 -1.99
C ARG A 43 -12.80 1.05 -3.29
N HIS A 44 -12.40 2.32 -3.33
CA HIS A 44 -12.71 3.21 -4.45
C HIS A 44 -11.64 3.22 -5.53
N VAL A 45 -10.36 3.17 -5.15
CA VAL A 45 -9.24 3.21 -6.10
C VAL A 45 -9.11 1.87 -6.83
N LEU A 46 -9.28 0.75 -6.11
CA LEU A 46 -9.13 -0.59 -6.66
C LEU A 46 -10.44 -1.21 -7.18
N ALA A 47 -11.51 -0.42 -7.30
CA ALA A 47 -12.85 -0.92 -7.60
C ALA A 47 -12.95 -1.72 -8.92
N ARG A 48 -12.03 -1.48 -9.86
CA ARG A 48 -11.97 -2.11 -11.18
C ARG A 48 -10.78 -3.05 -11.37
N VAL A 49 -9.87 -3.12 -10.39
CA VAL A 49 -8.70 -3.98 -10.50
C VAL A 49 -9.15 -5.44 -10.42
N ASN A 50 -8.59 -6.29 -11.27
CA ASN A 50 -8.94 -7.71 -11.28
C ASN A 50 -8.52 -8.37 -9.95
N PRO A 51 -9.45 -9.00 -9.21
CA PRO A 51 -9.16 -9.58 -7.90
C PRO A 51 -8.13 -10.72 -7.95
N GLN A 52 -7.89 -11.34 -9.10
CA GLN A 52 -6.83 -12.36 -9.25
C GLN A 52 -5.43 -11.73 -9.26
N GLY A 53 -5.32 -10.46 -9.64
CA GLY A 53 -4.06 -9.73 -9.75
C GLY A 53 -3.73 -8.86 -8.55
N CYS A 54 -4.60 -8.81 -7.52
CA CYS A 54 -4.37 -8.00 -6.34
C CYS A 54 -4.87 -8.65 -5.05
N TYR A 55 -4.24 -8.32 -3.92
CA TYR A 55 -4.75 -8.67 -2.60
C TYR A 55 -4.52 -7.56 -1.60
N VAL A 56 -5.36 -7.54 -0.57
CA VAL A 56 -5.23 -6.61 0.56
C VAL A 56 -4.81 -7.39 1.80
N HIS A 57 -3.69 -7.03 2.40
CA HIS A 57 -3.28 -7.51 3.71
C HIS A 57 -3.52 -6.39 4.74
N SER A 58 -4.36 -6.66 5.74
CA SER A 58 -4.64 -5.70 6.81
C SER A 58 -3.95 -6.13 8.09
N PHE A 59 -2.88 -5.42 8.46
CA PHE A 59 -2.14 -5.74 9.68
C PHE A 59 -2.89 -5.24 10.91
N LYS A 60 -3.05 -6.12 11.89
CA LYS A 60 -3.60 -5.80 13.22
C LYS A 60 -2.49 -5.92 14.27
N GLU A 61 -2.88 -5.84 15.53
CA GLU A 61 -2.01 -6.19 16.65
C GLU A 61 -1.33 -7.56 16.39
N PRO A 62 -0.01 -7.68 16.58
CA PRO A 62 0.69 -8.93 16.36
C PRO A 62 0.19 -10.09 17.22
N THR A 63 0.13 -11.29 16.65
CA THR A 63 -0.15 -12.52 17.42
C THR A 63 1.06 -12.93 18.26
N GLN A 64 0.88 -13.87 19.20
CA GLN A 64 2.01 -14.42 19.98
C GLN A 64 3.09 -15.06 19.10
N GLU A 65 2.70 -15.73 18.01
CA GLU A 65 3.65 -16.28 17.04
C GLU A 65 4.42 -15.17 16.34
N GLU A 66 3.72 -14.13 15.85
CA GLU A 66 4.36 -13.00 15.18
C GLU A 66 5.33 -12.25 16.11
N LEU A 67 4.99 -12.11 17.39
CA LEU A 67 5.86 -11.52 18.42
C LEU A 67 7.07 -12.39 18.78
N ALA A 68 7.03 -13.69 18.47
CA ALA A 68 8.17 -14.58 18.65
C ALA A 68 9.21 -14.48 17.52
N HIS A 69 8.88 -13.74 16.45
CA HIS A 69 9.77 -13.41 15.34
C HIS A 69 10.17 -11.92 15.37
N ASP A 70 11.09 -11.53 14.47
CA ASP A 70 11.32 -10.11 14.23
C ASP A 70 10.07 -9.44 13.61
N PHE A 71 9.95 -8.13 13.79
CA PHE A 71 8.74 -7.40 13.38
C PHE A 71 8.50 -7.37 11.86
N LEU A 72 9.54 -7.60 11.04
CA LEU A 72 9.43 -7.64 9.59
C LEU A 72 9.04 -9.04 9.08
N TRP A 73 9.15 -10.10 9.89
CA TRP A 73 8.85 -11.46 9.46
C TRP A 73 7.45 -11.61 8.86
N ARG A 74 6.42 -11.17 9.59
CA ARG A 74 5.03 -11.23 9.11
C ARG A 74 4.79 -10.33 7.89
N ILE A 75 5.55 -9.24 7.81
CA ILE A 75 5.44 -8.23 6.75
C ILE A 75 6.02 -8.78 5.45
N HIS A 76 7.22 -9.33 5.51
CA HIS A 76 7.92 -9.93 4.38
C HIS A 76 7.11 -11.09 3.80
N LYS A 77 6.55 -11.96 4.67
CA LYS A 77 5.66 -13.06 4.25
C LYS A 77 4.45 -12.60 3.43
N ALA A 78 3.99 -11.37 3.63
CA ALA A 78 2.84 -10.80 2.94
C ALA A 78 3.22 -9.97 1.69
N THR A 79 4.49 -9.89 1.30
CA THR A 79 4.92 -9.11 0.13
C THR A 79 4.48 -9.75 -1.20
N PRO A 80 4.21 -8.96 -2.25
CA PRO A 80 3.63 -9.47 -3.49
C PRO A 80 4.69 -10.15 -4.38
N GLY A 81 4.30 -11.26 -4.99
CA GLY A 81 5.04 -11.88 -6.09
C GLY A 81 4.93 -11.06 -7.39
N LYS A 82 5.80 -11.36 -8.35
CA LYS A 82 5.79 -10.71 -9.67
C LYS A 82 4.41 -10.82 -10.33
N GLY A 83 4.01 -9.74 -11.00
CA GLY A 83 2.69 -9.59 -11.61
C GLY A 83 1.54 -9.36 -10.64
N VAL A 84 1.79 -9.31 -9.32
CA VAL A 84 0.76 -9.10 -8.30
C VAL A 84 0.87 -7.70 -7.70
N MET A 85 -0.29 -7.08 -7.46
CA MET A 85 -0.43 -5.86 -6.68
C MET A 85 -0.81 -6.20 -5.23
N GLY A 86 0.12 -6.01 -4.30
CA GLY A 86 -0.12 -6.14 -2.85
C GLY A 86 -0.49 -4.79 -2.25
N ILE A 87 -1.51 -4.78 -1.39
CA ILE A 87 -1.92 -3.58 -0.66
C ILE A 87 -1.86 -3.83 0.84
N PHE A 88 -1.03 -3.05 1.52
CA PHE A 88 -0.88 -3.07 2.96
C PHE A 88 -1.77 -1.99 3.57
N ASN A 89 -2.84 -2.42 4.25
CA ASN A 89 -3.66 -1.56 5.10
C ASN A 89 -3.09 -1.59 6.52
N ARG A 90 -2.38 -0.52 6.91
CA ARG A 90 -1.30 -0.58 7.92
C ARG A 90 -0.13 -1.44 7.41
N SER A 91 1.01 -1.40 8.09
CA SER A 91 2.26 -2.03 7.61
C SER A 91 3.31 -2.13 8.71
N HIS A 92 4.56 -2.50 8.36
CA HIS A 92 5.74 -2.44 9.24
C HIS A 92 5.97 -1.07 9.90
N TYR A 93 5.36 0.00 9.42
CA TYR A 93 5.46 1.30 10.08
C TYR A 93 4.74 1.35 11.42
N GLU A 94 3.79 0.45 11.72
CA GLU A 94 3.18 0.35 13.05
C GLU A 94 4.24 0.13 14.15
N ASP A 95 5.34 -0.55 13.81
CA ASP A 95 6.47 -0.83 14.69
C ASP A 95 7.37 0.37 15.03
N VAL A 96 7.12 1.52 14.39
CA VAL A 96 7.71 2.83 14.73
C VAL A 96 6.65 3.92 14.97
N LEU A 97 5.37 3.54 14.99
CA LEU A 97 4.22 4.40 15.27
C LEU A 97 3.60 4.03 16.63
N VAL A 98 2.62 3.10 16.65
CA VAL A 98 1.94 2.70 17.89
C VAL A 98 2.92 2.16 18.93
N VAL A 99 3.95 1.41 18.49
CA VAL A 99 5.02 0.90 19.38
C VAL A 99 5.78 2.04 20.06
N ARG A 100 6.04 3.14 19.34
CA ARG A 100 6.71 4.32 19.88
C ARG A 100 5.78 5.10 20.82
N VAL A 101 4.57 5.41 20.38
CA VAL A 101 3.61 6.24 21.12
C VAL A 101 3.26 5.62 22.48
N HIS A 102 3.06 4.31 22.51
CA HIS A 102 2.72 3.58 23.73
C HIS A 102 3.92 2.96 24.45
N ASN A 103 5.15 3.26 24.02
CA ASN A 103 6.39 2.72 24.60
C ASN A 103 6.39 1.19 24.75
N LEU A 104 5.86 0.46 23.76
CA LEU A 104 5.73 -1.01 23.81
C LEU A 104 7.10 -1.71 23.82
N VAL A 105 8.13 -1.02 23.31
CA VAL A 105 9.54 -1.38 23.46
C VAL A 105 10.36 -0.13 23.78
N PRO A 106 11.56 -0.25 24.39
CA PRO A 106 12.42 0.88 24.65
C PRO A 106 12.76 1.69 23.38
N HIS A 107 13.03 2.99 23.53
CA HIS A 107 13.51 3.85 22.45
C HIS A 107 14.71 3.25 21.71
N SER A 108 15.64 2.64 22.44
CA SER A 108 16.81 1.98 21.87
C SER A 108 16.48 0.78 20.97
N VAL A 109 15.25 0.26 21.00
CA VAL A 109 14.81 -0.82 20.12
C VAL A 109 14.12 -0.24 18.89
N TRP A 110 13.06 0.56 19.06
CA TRP A 110 12.29 1.03 17.90
C TRP A 110 13.03 2.07 17.06
N SER A 111 13.96 2.84 17.63
CA SER A 111 14.68 3.87 16.87
C SER A 111 15.62 3.30 15.80
N HIS A 112 16.13 2.08 15.98
CA HIS A 112 16.93 1.38 14.94
C HIS A 112 16.06 0.85 13.79
N ARG A 113 14.76 0.64 14.03
CA ARG A 113 13.85 0.07 13.03
C ARG A 113 13.70 0.93 11.78
N TYR A 114 13.93 2.25 11.84
CA TYR A 114 13.95 3.08 10.63
C TYR A 114 14.99 2.61 9.62
N GLN A 115 16.18 2.22 10.08
CA GLN A 115 17.24 1.69 9.20
C GLN A 115 16.87 0.30 8.68
N GLU A 116 16.32 -0.57 9.53
CA GLU A 116 15.87 -1.91 9.15
C GLU A 116 14.75 -1.85 8.11
N ILE A 117 13.80 -0.92 8.27
CA ILE A 117 12.74 -0.63 7.30
C ILE A 117 13.34 -0.21 5.96
N ASN A 118 14.30 0.72 5.96
CA ASN A 118 14.93 1.16 4.71
C ASN A 118 15.69 0.03 4.02
N HIS A 119 16.39 -0.83 4.76
CA HIS A 119 17.05 -2.00 4.20
C HIS A 119 16.04 -3.01 3.63
N PHE A 120 14.93 -3.25 4.32
CA PHE A 120 13.86 -4.11 3.84
C PHE A 120 13.21 -3.57 2.56
N GLU A 121 12.86 -2.29 2.53
CA GLU A 121 12.26 -1.67 1.35
C GLU A 121 13.22 -1.67 0.17
N LYS A 122 14.52 -1.41 0.42
CA LYS A 122 15.57 -1.54 -0.59
C LYS A 122 15.68 -2.96 -1.14
N LEU A 123 15.62 -3.98 -0.29
CA LEU A 123 15.60 -5.39 -0.74
C LEU A 123 14.44 -5.65 -1.70
N LEU A 124 13.25 -5.11 -1.41
CA LEU A 124 12.09 -5.29 -2.27
C LEU A 124 12.24 -4.57 -3.62
N THR A 125 12.71 -3.32 -3.60
CA THR A 125 12.88 -2.51 -4.83
C THR A 125 14.00 -3.05 -5.71
N ASP A 126 15.13 -3.47 -5.13
CA ASP A 126 16.23 -4.13 -5.86
C ASP A 126 15.77 -5.44 -6.54
N ASN A 127 14.71 -6.08 -6.03
CA ASN A 127 14.12 -7.29 -6.59
C ASN A 127 12.87 -7.02 -7.47
N GLY A 128 12.66 -5.77 -7.89
CA GLY A 128 11.60 -5.40 -8.84
C GLY A 128 10.22 -5.16 -8.23
N THR A 129 10.13 -4.87 -6.94
CA THR A 129 8.89 -4.38 -6.33
C THR A 129 8.79 -2.87 -6.51
N ILE A 130 7.75 -2.41 -7.20
CA ILE A 130 7.39 -0.99 -7.25
C ILE A 130 6.72 -0.63 -5.92
N LEU A 131 7.39 0.18 -5.09
CA LEU A 131 6.92 0.50 -3.75
C LEU A 131 6.37 1.94 -3.67
N LEU A 132 5.10 2.07 -3.27
CA LEU A 132 4.44 3.37 -3.09
C LEU A 132 3.82 3.45 -1.70
N LYS A 133 4.21 4.46 -0.91
CA LYS A 133 3.76 4.64 0.47
C LYS A 133 2.94 5.91 0.60
N PHE A 134 1.73 5.81 1.12
CA PHE A 134 0.80 6.94 1.25
C PHE A 134 0.43 7.15 2.71
N PHE A 135 0.72 8.35 3.21
CA PHE A 135 0.23 8.83 4.49
C PHE A 135 -1.04 9.66 4.26
N LEU A 136 -2.17 9.14 4.72
CA LEU A 136 -3.47 9.80 4.59
C LEU A 136 -3.64 10.84 5.68
N HIS A 137 -3.22 12.07 5.37
CA HIS A 137 -3.15 13.17 6.32
C HIS A 137 -4.52 13.84 6.49
N ILE A 138 -5.12 13.68 7.67
CA ILE A 138 -6.33 14.41 8.08
C ILE A 138 -6.01 15.40 9.18
N SER A 139 -6.79 16.47 9.31
CA SER A 139 -6.69 17.35 10.47
C SER A 139 -7.33 16.72 11.71
N ARG A 140 -6.91 17.20 12.88
CA ARG A 140 -7.50 16.82 14.17
C ARG A 140 -9.01 17.08 14.19
N ASP A 141 -9.46 18.20 13.62
CA ASP A 141 -10.89 18.55 13.56
C ASP A 141 -11.68 17.63 12.63
N GLU A 142 -11.10 17.27 11.47
CA GLU A 142 -11.77 16.34 10.55
C GLU A 142 -11.87 14.93 11.15
N GLN A 143 -10.87 14.49 11.92
CA GLN A 143 -10.95 13.23 12.66
C GLN A 143 -12.13 13.26 13.64
N GLU A 144 -12.29 14.34 14.41
CA GLU A 144 -13.40 14.50 15.36
C GLU A 144 -14.75 14.40 14.66
N ARG A 145 -14.90 15.16 13.58
CA ARG A 145 -16.12 15.19 12.77
C ARG A 145 -16.47 13.79 12.26
N ARG A 146 -15.48 13.00 11.86
CA ARG A 146 -15.67 11.61 11.40
C ARG A 146 -16.02 10.65 12.53
N LEU A 147 -15.44 10.82 13.71
CA LEU A 147 -15.77 10.01 14.89
C LEU A 147 -17.22 10.27 15.33
N LEU A 148 -17.59 11.55 15.51
CA LEU A 148 -18.96 11.96 15.86
C LEU A 148 -19.98 11.48 14.82
N ALA A 149 -19.66 11.59 13.52
CA ALA A 149 -20.54 11.11 12.47
C ALA A 149 -20.72 9.58 12.48
N ARG A 150 -19.72 8.82 12.95
CA ARG A 150 -19.85 7.36 13.10
C ARG A 150 -20.77 7.02 14.27
N GLU A 151 -20.66 7.73 15.40
CA GLU A 151 -21.55 7.55 16.57
C GLU A 151 -23.02 7.72 16.24
N GLN A 152 -23.32 8.61 15.29
CA GLN A 152 -24.69 8.87 14.85
C GLN A 152 -25.18 7.86 13.80
N ASP A 153 -24.29 7.08 13.18
CA ASP A 153 -24.60 6.12 12.12
C ASP A 153 -24.89 4.73 12.70
N LYS A 154 -26.18 4.45 12.97
CA LYS A 154 -26.63 3.18 13.55
C LYS A 154 -26.24 1.96 12.72
N ASP A 155 -26.16 2.08 11.39
CA ASP A 155 -25.82 0.98 10.50
C ASP A 155 -24.32 0.63 10.54
N LYS A 156 -23.50 1.55 11.06
CA LYS A 156 -22.04 1.38 11.21
C LYS A 156 -21.57 1.40 12.66
N ALA A 157 -22.49 1.41 13.63
CA ALA A 157 -22.17 1.46 15.06
C ALA A 157 -21.21 0.34 15.50
N TRP A 158 -21.28 -0.83 14.86
CA TRP A 158 -20.37 -1.96 15.09
C TRP A 158 -18.89 -1.67 14.75
N LYS A 159 -18.59 -0.59 14.04
CA LYS A 159 -17.23 -0.16 13.69
C LYS A 159 -16.61 0.80 14.70
N ILE A 160 -17.37 1.23 15.72
CA ILE A 160 -16.91 2.21 16.70
C ILE A 160 -16.25 1.46 17.84
N THR A 161 -15.08 1.93 18.26
CA THR A 161 -14.46 1.46 19.49
C THR A 161 -14.12 2.66 20.37
N ALA A 162 -14.21 2.49 21.69
CA ALA A 162 -13.75 3.51 22.64
C ALA A 162 -12.24 3.77 22.50
N ALA A 163 -11.49 2.80 21.95
CA ALA A 163 -10.08 2.95 21.64
C ALA A 163 -9.83 4.08 20.62
N ASP A 164 -10.70 4.26 19.62
CA ASP A 164 -10.56 5.35 18.62
C ASP A 164 -10.49 6.74 19.29
N TRP A 165 -11.28 6.98 20.34
CA TRP A 165 -11.25 8.22 21.12
C TRP A 165 -10.06 8.30 22.08
N ASN A 166 -9.59 7.16 22.58
CA ASN A 166 -8.41 7.12 23.44
C ASN A 166 -7.12 7.41 22.65
N GLU A 167 -6.98 6.85 21.45
CA GLU A 167 -5.84 7.11 20.55
C GLU A 167 -5.77 8.58 20.14
N ARG A 168 -6.92 9.27 20.02
CA ARG A 168 -6.96 10.71 19.74
C ARG A 168 -6.24 11.56 20.80
N LYS A 169 -6.12 11.11 22.04
CA LYS A 169 -5.38 11.85 23.09
C LYS A 169 -3.89 11.95 22.79
N TYR A 170 -3.35 10.97 22.06
CA TYR A 170 -1.95 10.91 21.64
C TYR A 170 -1.72 11.54 20.26
N TRP A 171 -2.61 12.43 19.81
CA TRP A 171 -2.53 13.04 18.47
C TRP A 171 -1.15 13.60 18.18
N ASP A 172 -0.62 14.42 19.08
CA ASP A 172 0.67 15.10 18.90
C ASP A 172 1.84 14.11 18.90
N ASP A 173 1.79 13.07 19.73
CA ASP A 173 2.79 11.99 19.76
C ASP A 173 2.79 11.20 18.45
N TYR A 174 1.60 10.90 17.91
CA TYR A 174 1.48 10.28 16.59
C TYR A 174 1.97 11.18 15.47
N GLN A 175 1.69 12.50 15.51
CA GLN A 175 2.22 13.42 14.50
C GLN A 175 3.74 13.40 14.48
N GLN A 176 4.39 13.46 15.65
CA GLN A 176 5.85 13.36 15.74
C GLN A 176 6.37 12.01 15.24
N ALA A 177 5.70 10.91 15.58
CA ALA A 177 6.08 9.58 15.10
C ALA A 177 5.96 9.46 13.57
N TYR A 178 4.92 10.04 12.98
CA TYR A 178 4.75 10.11 11.53
C TYR A 178 5.81 11.00 10.87
N GLU A 179 6.08 12.20 11.39
CA GLU A 179 7.12 13.09 10.87
C GLU A 179 8.49 12.40 10.81
N ASP A 180 8.85 11.68 11.87
CA ASP A 180 10.09 10.90 11.90
C ASP A 180 10.08 9.73 10.89
N ALA A 181 8.99 8.98 10.79
CA ALA A 181 8.88 7.88 9.83
C ALA A 181 8.94 8.37 8.37
N LEU A 182 8.27 9.48 8.07
CA LEU A 182 8.25 10.10 6.75
C LEU A 182 9.63 10.65 6.37
N SER A 183 10.30 11.33 7.30
CA SER A 183 11.61 11.94 7.05
C SER A 183 12.74 10.90 6.97
N LYS A 184 12.72 9.86 7.81
CA LYS A 184 13.78 8.84 7.89
C LYS A 184 13.63 7.72 6.87
N CYS A 185 12.42 7.51 6.37
CA CYS A 185 12.12 6.39 5.47
C CYS A 185 11.50 6.81 4.14
N SER A 186 11.74 8.03 3.65
CA SER A 186 11.39 8.40 2.26
C SER A 186 12.66 8.43 1.42
N THR A 187 12.82 7.47 0.51
CA THR A 187 13.93 7.41 -0.44
C THR A 187 13.43 7.61 -1.87
N ASP A 188 14.35 7.73 -2.84
CA ASP A 188 13.98 7.88 -4.25
C ASP A 188 13.30 6.61 -4.80
N GLU A 189 13.73 5.43 -4.36
CA GLU A 189 13.19 4.13 -4.78
C GLU A 189 11.93 3.75 -4.01
N ALA A 190 11.79 4.24 -2.77
CA ALA A 190 10.65 3.99 -1.89
C ALA A 190 10.13 5.33 -1.33
N PRO A 191 9.42 6.13 -2.14
CA PRO A 191 8.95 7.45 -1.72
C PRO A 191 7.73 7.37 -0.79
N TRP A 192 7.65 8.33 0.14
CA TRP A 192 6.43 8.65 0.85
C TRP A 192 5.67 9.79 0.18
N TYR A 193 4.35 9.64 0.10
CA TYR A 193 3.43 10.67 -0.34
C TYR A 193 2.49 11.07 0.81
N ILE A 194 2.53 12.34 1.18
CA ILE A 194 1.59 12.93 2.12
C ILE A 194 0.34 13.34 1.32
N VAL A 195 -0.77 12.63 1.52
CA VAL A 195 -2.02 12.85 0.77
C VAL A 195 -3.03 13.57 1.65
N PRO A 196 -3.45 14.81 1.30
CA PRO A 196 -4.54 15.49 1.98
C PRO A 196 -5.82 14.66 1.93
N ALA A 197 -6.24 14.16 3.09
CA ALA A 197 -7.30 13.16 3.21
C ALA A 197 -8.60 13.70 3.82
N ASN A 198 -8.69 15.01 4.11
CA ASN A 198 -9.92 15.63 4.61
C ASN A 198 -11.08 15.48 3.61
N HIS A 199 -10.79 15.68 2.32
CA HIS A 199 -11.75 15.44 1.24
C HIS A 199 -11.54 14.07 0.63
N LYS A 200 -12.47 13.14 0.91
CA LYS A 200 -12.39 11.74 0.46
C LYS A 200 -12.26 11.60 -1.07
N TRP A 201 -12.93 12.46 -1.84
CA TRP A 201 -12.87 12.44 -3.30
C TRP A 201 -11.46 12.79 -3.81
N PHE A 202 -10.86 13.85 -3.27
CA PHE A 202 -9.53 14.31 -3.68
C PHE A 202 -8.46 13.30 -3.30
N ARG A 203 -8.53 12.74 -2.08
CA ARG A 203 -7.65 11.66 -1.65
C ARG A 203 -7.65 10.48 -2.62
N ASN A 204 -8.84 10.01 -3.01
CA ASN A 204 -8.97 8.89 -3.94
C ASN A 204 -8.38 9.24 -5.32
N LEU A 205 -8.67 10.46 -5.81
CA LEU A 205 -8.15 10.95 -7.08
C LEU A 205 -6.62 11.01 -7.09
N ALA A 206 -6.02 11.62 -6.06
CA ALA A 206 -4.56 11.78 -5.96
C ALA A 206 -3.83 10.43 -5.93
N ILE A 207 -4.35 9.46 -5.16
CA ILE A 207 -3.74 8.13 -5.06
C ILE A 207 -3.90 7.36 -6.37
N ALA A 208 -5.07 7.39 -7.00
CA ALA A 208 -5.29 6.74 -8.30
C ALA A 208 -4.36 7.32 -9.38
N GLN A 209 -4.21 8.65 -9.42
CA GLN A 209 -3.30 9.32 -10.36
C GLN A 209 -1.85 8.89 -10.12
N MET A 210 -1.39 8.87 -8.87
CA MET A 210 -0.01 8.47 -8.55
C MET A 210 0.30 7.01 -8.89
N LEU A 211 -0.65 6.10 -8.68
CA LEU A 211 -0.52 4.71 -9.10
C LEU A 211 -0.37 4.59 -10.62
N VAL A 212 -1.30 5.22 -11.35
CA VAL A 212 -1.30 5.22 -12.82
C VAL A 212 -0.02 5.83 -13.39
N ASP A 213 0.38 7.00 -12.91
CA ASP A 213 1.60 7.69 -13.36
C ASP A 213 2.85 6.86 -13.10
N THR A 214 2.91 6.16 -11.97
CA THR A 214 4.04 5.30 -11.63
C THR A 214 4.07 4.06 -12.53
N MET A 215 2.94 3.37 -12.68
CA MET A 215 2.87 2.15 -13.50
C MET A 215 3.11 2.43 -14.98
N HIS A 216 2.71 3.60 -15.50
CA HIS A 216 2.99 4.00 -16.88
C HIS A 216 4.48 4.04 -17.21
N LYS A 217 5.33 4.40 -16.26
CA LYS A 217 6.80 4.41 -16.45
C LYS A 217 7.35 3.02 -16.81
N HIS A 218 6.63 1.96 -16.47
CA HIS A 218 7.01 0.57 -16.74
C HIS A 218 6.24 -0.07 -17.91
N LYS A 219 5.21 0.61 -18.44
CA LYS A 219 4.30 0.06 -19.47
C LYS A 219 5.03 -0.37 -20.74
N SER A 220 6.01 0.40 -21.20
CA SER A 220 6.81 0.04 -22.39
C SER A 220 7.59 -1.25 -22.19
N ALA A 221 8.32 -1.36 -21.08
CA ALA A 221 9.08 -2.56 -20.73
C ALA A 221 8.19 -3.81 -20.63
N TRP A 222 6.99 -3.69 -20.04
CA TRP A 222 6.02 -4.78 -19.99
C TRP A 222 5.56 -5.22 -21.38
N LYS A 223 5.28 -4.27 -22.28
CA LYS A 223 4.86 -4.57 -23.65
C LYS A 223 5.96 -5.26 -24.45
N GLU A 224 7.18 -4.72 -24.40
CA GLU A 224 8.34 -5.31 -25.08
C GLU A 224 8.59 -6.76 -24.65
N GLN A 225 8.48 -7.03 -23.34
CA GLN A 225 8.62 -8.39 -22.81
C GLN A 225 7.53 -9.33 -23.32
N LEU A 226 6.28 -8.87 -23.36
CA LEU A 226 5.15 -9.67 -23.82
C LEU A 226 5.25 -9.97 -25.32
N GLU A 227 5.67 -8.99 -26.11
CA GLU A 227 5.92 -9.14 -27.55
C GLU A 227 7.05 -10.14 -27.81
N ALA A 228 8.17 -10.02 -27.10
CA ALA A 228 9.29 -10.95 -27.20
C ALA A 228 8.88 -12.39 -26.82
N ARG A 229 8.11 -12.55 -25.72
CA ARG A 229 7.56 -13.86 -25.33
C ARG A 229 6.64 -14.43 -26.41
N GLY A 230 5.75 -13.60 -26.95
CA GLY A 230 4.80 -14.00 -27.99
C GLY A 230 5.50 -14.44 -29.28
N GLN A 231 6.51 -13.69 -29.74
CA GLN A 231 7.29 -14.04 -30.94
C GLN A 231 7.98 -15.41 -30.78
N LYS A 232 8.64 -15.64 -29.64
CA LYS A 232 9.30 -16.92 -29.33
C LYS A 232 8.33 -18.11 -29.34
N GLU A 233 7.15 -17.93 -28.75
CA GLU A 233 6.13 -18.99 -28.73
C GLU A 233 5.60 -19.29 -30.14
N MET A 234 5.37 -18.24 -30.94
CA MET A 234 4.92 -18.40 -32.32
C MET A 234 5.94 -19.11 -33.21
N GLU A 235 7.24 -18.86 -33.00
CA GLU A 235 8.32 -19.60 -33.68
C GLU A 235 8.32 -21.07 -33.27
N THR A 236 8.19 -21.35 -31.98
CA THR A 236 8.11 -22.72 -31.44
C THR A 236 6.92 -23.48 -32.05
N LEU A 237 5.74 -22.86 -32.09
CA LEU A 237 4.54 -23.45 -32.70
C LEU A 237 4.68 -23.69 -34.21
N LYS A 238 5.38 -22.79 -34.93
CA LYS A 238 5.67 -22.99 -36.36
C LYS A 238 6.58 -24.20 -36.58
N ALA A 239 7.63 -24.36 -35.77
CA ALA A 239 8.54 -25.49 -35.85
C ALA A 239 7.82 -26.82 -35.56
N MET A 240 7.00 -26.88 -34.50
CA MET A 240 6.22 -28.08 -34.17
C MET A 240 5.31 -28.52 -35.32
N LYS A 241 4.58 -27.57 -35.92
CA LYS A 241 3.69 -27.85 -37.07
C LYS A 241 4.41 -28.30 -38.34
N GLN A 242 5.69 -27.96 -38.50
CA GLN A 242 6.51 -28.44 -39.62
C GLN A 242 7.01 -29.87 -39.39
N THR A 243 7.16 -30.29 -38.13
CA THR A 243 7.62 -31.64 -37.76
C THR A 243 6.49 -32.67 -37.74
N GLU A 244 5.23 -32.24 -37.64
CA GLU A 244 4.05 -33.10 -37.70
C GLU A 244 3.57 -33.42 -39.13
N LYS A 245 4.15 -32.78 -40.16
CA LYS A 245 3.86 -33.01 -41.58
C LYS A 245 4.93 -33.88 -42.23
#